data_AF-A0A8T1V5E5-F1
#
_entry.id   AF-A0A8T1V5E5-F1
#
_cell.length_a   1.000
_cell.length_b   1.000
_cell.length_c   1.000
_cell.angle_alpha   90.00
_cell.angle_beta   90.00
_cell.angle_gamma   90.00
#
_symmetry.space_group_name_H-M   'P 1'
#
loop_
_entity.id
_entity.type
_entity.pdbx_description
1 polymer ?
#
loop_
_entity_poly.entity_id
_entity_poly.type
_entity_poly.pdbx_seq_one_letter_code
_entity_poly.pdbx_strand_id
1 'polypeptide(L)'
;MAKKSKGGKSKTPATTSAKTLDGGPDQEPLATDEQATAKAQHRRASEKIDQLLETRPDAEALEQRNVLPTASPNVAPTLQGVQKQLQRKMGADELAHKLEGRPDVQELRDLSIVHGGEGVAPSLQATQEKLQRQLNSDKVNQRLTKRPSIEELRTTGVLETSAELAPSLTATAKKLERNLVQNQVSHLLESRPEKDELVSQNILEGQDAAVAPVLQGPKHQLERQLKADQIARQLRHRPSVSELEEKGIIDEGELGEDGLPRKRSLSQRARYALALKAASRIAADKLISAGEKARLKDLILSDDEKVVAALECYELDEDIEEMLDTLYRVAKVSP
;
A
#
# COMPACT_ATOMS: atom_id res chain seq x y z
N MET A 1 60.62 13.96 64.35
CA MET A 1 60.00 14.43 65.61
C MET A 1 59.36 13.26 66.34
N ALA A 2 59.58 13.18 67.66
CA ALA A 2 59.16 12.13 68.59
C ALA A 2 57.62 12.01 68.70
N LYS A 3 56.99 10.90 69.12
CA LYS A 3 57.08 10.28 70.47
C LYS A 3 56.65 8.80 70.48
N LYS A 4 57.35 8.05 71.36
CA LYS A 4 57.12 6.67 71.81
C LYS A 4 56.09 6.61 72.95
N SER A 5 55.34 5.51 73.09
CA SER A 5 54.83 4.98 74.37
C SER A 5 54.92 3.44 74.36
N LYS A 6 55.99 2.88 74.90
CA LYS A 6 56.09 2.18 76.20
C LYS A 6 55.05 1.06 76.42
N GLY A 7 55.47 -0.16 76.07
CA GLY A 7 54.91 -1.40 76.59
C GLY A 7 55.48 -1.76 77.97
N GLY A 8 54.64 -2.37 78.80
CA GLY A 8 54.99 -2.96 80.08
C GLY A 8 54.78 -4.47 80.04
N LYS A 9 55.83 -5.23 80.35
CA LYS A 9 55.85 -6.68 80.55
C LYS A 9 55.76 -6.99 82.04
N SER A 10 55.04 -8.04 82.42
CA SER A 10 55.28 -8.81 83.65
C SER A 10 54.71 -10.22 83.45
N LYS A 11 55.57 -11.22 83.19
CA LYS A 11 56.26 -12.12 84.15
C LYS A 11 55.32 -13.08 84.87
N THR A 12 55.45 -14.36 84.52
CA THR A 12 55.08 -15.54 85.30
C THR A 12 55.88 -15.61 86.61
N PRO A 13 55.44 -16.43 87.57
CA PRO A 13 56.21 -17.68 87.77
C PRO A 13 55.33 -18.91 88.04
N ALA A 14 55.99 -20.05 87.87
CA ALA A 14 55.52 -21.41 88.12
C ALA A 14 56.01 -21.95 89.49
N THR A 15 55.47 -23.13 89.84
CA THR A 15 55.95 -24.13 90.83
C THR A 15 55.64 -23.74 92.30
N THR A 16 55.03 -24.57 93.17
CA THR A 16 55.39 -25.96 93.53
C THR A 16 54.26 -26.75 94.19
N SER A 17 54.37 -28.07 94.00
CA SER A 17 53.58 -29.19 94.50
C SER A 17 53.64 -29.44 96.02
N ALA A 18 52.70 -30.30 96.45
CA ALA A 18 52.74 -31.29 97.53
C ALA A 18 52.09 -30.90 98.88
N LYS A 19 51.05 -31.64 99.29
CA LYS A 19 51.15 -32.89 100.08
C LYS A 19 49.83 -33.17 100.82
N THR A 20 49.19 -34.28 100.48
CA THR A 20 48.09 -34.94 101.20
C THR A 20 48.61 -35.68 102.43
N LEU A 21 47.97 -35.52 103.59
CA LEU A 21 47.76 -36.47 104.71
C LEU A 21 46.65 -35.84 105.60
N ASP A 22 45.40 -36.31 105.56
CA ASP A 22 44.79 -37.39 106.37
C ASP A 22 44.62 -37.05 107.88
N GLY A 23 43.38 -37.21 108.37
CA GLY A 23 42.99 -37.09 109.78
C GLY A 23 41.83 -36.10 110.06
N GLY A 24 40.58 -36.56 110.03
CA GLY A 24 39.42 -35.86 110.64
C GLY A 24 39.29 -36.13 112.16
N PRO A 25 38.18 -35.75 112.85
CA PRO A 25 37.01 -34.98 112.41
C PRO A 25 36.64 -33.78 113.32
N ASP A 26 35.55 -33.11 112.96
CA ASP A 26 34.72 -32.19 113.77
C ASP A 26 35.26 -30.77 114.09
N GLN A 27 34.94 -29.83 113.18
CA GLN A 27 34.50 -28.48 113.54
C GLN A 27 33.86 -27.79 112.32
N GLU A 28 32.55 -27.53 112.36
CA GLU A 28 31.90 -26.54 111.50
C GLU A 28 32.43 -25.13 111.87
N PRO A 29 32.93 -24.31 110.93
CA PRO A 29 33.09 -22.89 111.17
C PRO A 29 31.99 -22.07 110.48
N LEU A 30 31.34 -21.24 111.30
CA LEU A 30 30.26 -20.33 110.97
C LEU A 30 30.63 -19.28 109.90
N ALA A 31 29.68 -19.00 109.02
CA ALA A 31 29.76 -18.02 107.94
C ALA A 31 29.82 -16.56 108.45
N THR A 32 30.72 -15.77 107.86
CA THR A 32 30.85 -14.32 108.10
C THR A 32 30.04 -13.50 107.08
N ASP A 33 29.44 -12.38 107.52
CA ASP A 33 28.45 -11.57 106.78
C ASP A 33 28.95 -10.97 105.43
N GLU A 34 30.26 -10.85 105.21
CA GLU A 34 30.80 -10.46 103.89
C GLU A 34 30.61 -11.56 102.83
N GLN A 35 30.59 -12.82 103.24
CA GLN A 35 30.28 -13.95 102.34
C GLN A 35 28.78 -14.03 102.03
N ALA A 36 27.91 -13.59 102.96
CA ALA A 36 26.46 -13.58 102.77
C ALA A 36 26.00 -12.51 101.76
N THR A 37 26.59 -11.31 101.82
CA THR A 37 26.30 -10.22 100.86
C THR A 37 26.83 -10.54 99.46
N ALA A 38 28.04 -11.10 99.33
CA ALA A 38 28.57 -11.60 98.08
C ALA A 38 27.71 -12.74 97.48
N LYS A 39 27.21 -13.65 98.32
CA LYS A 39 26.32 -14.75 97.91
C LYS A 39 24.94 -14.26 97.47
N ALA A 40 24.40 -13.23 98.11
CA ALA A 40 23.15 -12.57 97.70
C ALA A 40 23.31 -11.81 96.38
N GLN A 41 24.43 -11.13 96.17
CA GLN A 41 24.75 -10.51 94.88
C GLN A 41 24.94 -11.55 93.78
N HIS A 42 25.60 -12.67 94.07
CA HIS A 42 25.75 -13.79 93.14
C HIS A 42 24.40 -14.40 92.74
N ARG A 43 23.45 -14.51 93.68
CA ARG A 43 22.07 -14.98 93.38
C ARG A 43 21.32 -14.03 92.45
N ARG A 44 21.37 -12.72 92.72
CA ARG A 44 20.75 -11.72 91.83
C ARG A 44 21.42 -11.65 90.46
N ALA A 45 22.73 -11.91 90.40
CA ALA A 45 23.47 -11.98 89.15
C ALA A 45 23.10 -13.24 88.35
N SER A 46 22.96 -14.39 89.00
CA SER A 46 22.52 -15.63 88.33
C SER A 46 21.11 -15.49 87.77
N GLU A 47 20.17 -14.93 88.54
CA GLU A 47 18.79 -14.69 88.07
C GLU A 47 18.74 -13.80 86.81
N LYS A 48 19.59 -12.77 86.72
CA LYS A 48 19.70 -11.92 85.53
C LYS A 48 20.33 -12.65 84.34
N ILE A 49 21.32 -13.52 84.60
CA ILE A 49 21.94 -14.33 83.55
C ILE A 49 20.92 -15.31 82.98
N ASP A 50 20.13 -15.96 83.82
CA ASP A 50 19.09 -16.91 83.40
C ASP A 50 18.05 -16.22 82.50
N GLN A 51 17.59 -15.01 82.86
CA GLN A 51 16.70 -14.19 82.02
C GLN A 51 17.34 -13.81 80.65
N LEU A 52 18.65 -13.53 80.62
CA LEU A 52 19.36 -13.22 79.38
C LEU A 52 19.63 -14.46 78.51
N LEU A 53 19.69 -15.65 79.11
CA LEU A 53 19.83 -16.91 78.39
C LEU A 53 18.50 -17.35 77.77
N GLU A 54 17.36 -17.10 78.43
CA GLU A 54 16.02 -17.34 77.88
C GLU A 54 15.72 -16.47 76.65
N THR A 55 16.23 -15.24 76.64
CA THR A 55 16.04 -14.27 75.54
C THR A 55 17.18 -14.30 74.52
N ARG A 56 18.11 -15.26 74.64
CA ARG A 56 19.28 -15.35 73.77
C ARG A 56 18.84 -15.75 72.35
N PRO A 57 19.21 -14.97 71.31
CA PRO A 57 18.95 -15.36 69.93
C PRO A 57 19.76 -16.60 69.55
N ASP A 58 19.16 -17.44 68.70
CA ASP A 58 19.81 -18.64 68.15
C ASP A 58 21.07 -18.28 67.35
N ALA A 59 22.02 -19.22 67.30
CA ALA A 59 23.26 -19.03 66.56
C ALA A 59 23.04 -18.74 65.06
N GLU A 60 22.03 -19.39 64.45
CA GLU A 60 21.63 -19.14 63.06
C GLU A 60 21.06 -17.72 62.88
N ALA A 61 20.26 -17.23 63.83
CA ALA A 61 19.72 -15.87 63.79
C ALA A 61 20.83 -14.81 63.91
N LEU A 62 21.90 -15.11 64.65
CA LEU A 62 23.09 -14.27 64.75
C LEU A 62 23.95 -14.30 63.47
N GLU A 63 23.99 -15.42 62.73
CA GLU A 63 24.66 -15.53 61.42
C GLU A 63 23.92 -14.75 60.33
N GLN A 64 22.60 -14.86 60.27
CA GLN A 64 21.77 -14.09 59.33
C GLN A 64 21.94 -12.57 59.55
N ARG A 65 22.16 -12.15 60.80
CA ARG A 65 22.46 -10.77 61.17
C ARG A 65 23.93 -10.39 60.99
N ASN A 66 24.76 -11.28 60.45
CA ASN A 66 26.20 -11.12 60.27
C ASN A 66 26.97 -10.81 61.57
N VAL A 67 26.43 -11.19 62.73
CA VAL A 67 27.08 -11.04 64.04
C VAL A 67 28.05 -12.20 64.28
N LEU A 68 27.65 -13.42 63.88
CA LEU A 68 28.55 -14.57 63.77
C LEU A 68 28.94 -14.75 62.30
N PRO A 69 30.24 -14.69 61.93
CA PRO A 69 30.68 -14.69 60.53
C PRO A 69 30.27 -15.93 59.73
N THR A 70 30.16 -17.08 60.40
CA THR A 70 29.56 -18.33 59.90
C THR A 70 29.32 -19.25 61.11
N ALA A 71 28.10 -19.71 61.38
CA ALA A 71 27.86 -20.80 62.33
C ALA A 71 28.05 -22.19 61.69
N SER A 72 28.44 -22.23 60.41
CA SER A 72 28.79 -23.50 59.76
C SER A 72 29.94 -24.19 60.52
N PRO A 73 29.80 -25.47 60.91
CA PRO A 73 30.79 -26.22 61.70
C PRO A 73 32.09 -26.52 60.92
N ASN A 74 32.19 -26.02 59.69
CA ASN A 74 33.17 -26.45 58.71
C ASN A 74 34.46 -25.62 58.74
N VAL A 75 34.47 -24.45 59.42
CA VAL A 75 35.65 -23.58 59.51
C VAL A 75 36.03 -23.31 60.95
N ALA A 76 37.28 -23.62 61.29
CA ALA A 76 37.83 -23.36 62.62
C ALA A 76 37.80 -21.85 62.96
N PRO A 77 37.51 -21.46 64.21
CA PRO A 77 37.46 -20.05 64.63
C PRO A 77 38.71 -19.22 64.29
N THR A 78 39.89 -19.85 64.30
CA THR A 78 41.17 -19.22 63.97
C THR A 78 41.34 -18.91 62.48
N LEU A 79 40.62 -19.61 61.60
CA LEU A 79 40.70 -19.46 60.14
C LEU A 79 39.64 -18.51 59.58
N GLN A 80 38.62 -18.12 60.36
CA GLN A 80 37.54 -17.24 59.90
C GLN A 80 38.06 -15.90 59.35
N GLY A 81 39.11 -15.33 59.96
CA GLY A 81 39.74 -14.10 59.47
C GLY A 81 40.41 -14.29 58.10
N VAL A 82 41.12 -15.41 57.92
CA VAL A 82 41.79 -15.76 56.65
C VAL A 82 40.75 -16.10 55.58
N GLN A 83 39.69 -16.83 55.95
CA GLN A 83 38.57 -17.15 55.05
C GLN A 83 37.90 -15.89 54.54
N LYS A 84 37.57 -14.93 55.43
CA LYS A 84 36.98 -13.64 55.03
C LYS A 84 37.92 -12.83 54.14
N GLN A 85 39.23 -12.88 54.42
CA GLN A 85 40.24 -12.24 53.58
C GLN A 85 40.33 -12.88 52.19
N LEU A 86 40.30 -14.21 52.12
CA LEU A 86 40.29 -14.94 50.85
C LEU A 86 39.00 -14.65 50.07
N GLN A 87 37.83 -14.69 50.72
CA GLN A 87 36.55 -14.34 50.10
C GLN A 87 36.56 -12.91 49.55
N ARG A 88 37.16 -11.96 50.28
CA ARG A 88 37.36 -10.59 49.79
C ARG A 88 38.30 -10.53 48.58
N LYS A 89 39.39 -11.29 48.59
CA LYS A 89 40.34 -11.36 47.45
C LYS A 89 39.68 -11.99 46.22
N MET A 90 39.03 -13.14 46.39
CA MET A 90 38.27 -13.78 45.31
C MET A 90 37.20 -12.86 44.74
N GLY A 91 36.44 -12.15 45.59
CA GLY A 91 35.47 -11.16 45.14
C GLY A 91 36.11 -9.95 44.45
N ALA A 92 37.30 -9.53 44.87
CA ALA A 92 38.05 -8.47 44.19
C ALA A 92 38.55 -8.91 42.82
N ASP A 93 39.06 -10.14 42.70
CA ASP A 93 39.54 -10.72 41.45
C ASP A 93 38.37 -10.91 40.46
N GLU A 94 37.22 -11.39 40.94
CA GLU A 94 36.00 -11.53 40.13
C GLU A 94 35.49 -10.17 39.63
N LEU A 95 35.48 -9.15 40.49
CA LEU A 95 35.08 -7.80 40.10
C LEU A 95 36.08 -7.19 39.11
N ALA A 96 37.38 -7.40 39.30
CA ALA A 96 38.40 -6.92 38.37
C ALA A 96 38.18 -7.50 36.97
N HIS A 97 37.99 -8.83 36.87
CA HIS A 97 37.69 -9.48 35.60
C HIS A 97 36.41 -8.95 34.93
N LYS A 98 35.33 -8.72 35.69
CA LYS A 98 34.08 -8.14 35.16
C LYS A 98 34.24 -6.68 34.71
N LEU A 99 35.13 -5.93 35.34
CA LEU A 99 35.43 -4.54 34.98
C LEU A 99 36.30 -4.45 33.72
N GLU A 100 37.19 -5.42 33.48
CA GLU A 100 37.98 -5.50 32.24
C GLU A 100 37.10 -5.72 31.01
N GLY A 101 36.07 -6.57 31.13
CA GLY A 101 35.09 -6.81 30.08
C GLY A 101 33.89 -5.86 30.07
N ARG A 102 33.97 -4.71 30.74
CA ARG A 102 32.84 -3.78 30.86
C ARG A 102 32.58 -3.08 29.52
N PRO A 103 31.37 -3.20 28.93
CA PRO A 103 31.02 -2.49 27.71
C PRO A 103 30.95 -0.98 27.95
N ASP A 104 31.24 -0.22 26.91
CA ASP A 104 31.18 1.23 26.98
C ASP A 104 29.74 1.72 27.06
N VAL A 105 29.53 2.89 27.65
CA VAL A 105 28.17 3.47 27.79
C VAL A 105 27.54 3.72 26.42
N GLN A 106 28.35 4.00 25.40
CA GLN A 106 27.88 4.14 24.02
C GLN A 106 27.41 2.79 23.46
N GLU A 107 28.14 1.70 23.67
CA GLU A 107 27.72 0.37 23.25
C GLU A 107 26.41 -0.05 23.92
N LEU A 108 26.25 0.26 25.21
CA LEU A 108 25.00 0.02 25.93
C LEU A 108 23.82 0.86 25.41
N ARG A 109 24.08 2.04 24.83
CA ARG A 109 23.07 2.87 24.17
C ARG A 109 22.69 2.30 22.81
N ASP A 110 23.67 1.83 22.04
CA ASP A 110 23.45 1.21 20.74
C ASP A 110 22.65 -0.10 20.90
N LEU A 111 22.93 -0.86 21.97
CA LEU A 111 22.14 -2.02 22.38
C LEU A 111 20.77 -1.67 23.00
N SER A 112 20.42 -0.38 23.08
CA SER A 112 19.16 0.11 23.66
C SER A 112 18.93 -0.37 25.11
N ILE A 113 20.00 -0.54 25.89
CA ILE A 113 19.93 -0.86 27.33
C ILE A 113 19.81 0.45 28.11
N VAL A 114 20.67 1.43 27.80
CA VAL A 114 20.62 2.77 28.36
C VAL A 114 19.90 3.69 27.38
N HIS A 115 18.81 4.29 27.83
CA HIS A 115 18.03 5.26 27.06
C HIS A 115 18.39 6.67 27.53
N GLY A 116 18.26 7.67 26.66
CA GLY A 116 18.60 9.06 27.00
C GLY A 116 19.85 9.57 26.29
N GLY A 117 19.72 10.76 25.73
CA GLY A 117 20.84 11.49 25.13
C GLY A 117 21.87 11.87 26.19
N GLU A 118 23.09 12.13 25.74
CA GLU A 118 24.13 12.71 26.58
C GLU A 118 23.62 14.03 27.16
N GLY A 119 23.52 14.12 28.49
CA GLY A 119 23.04 15.30 29.20
C GLY A 119 21.65 15.19 29.84
N VAL A 120 20.94 14.06 29.72
CA VAL A 120 19.67 13.85 30.45
C VAL A 120 19.93 13.17 31.79
N ALA A 121 19.39 13.73 32.87
CA ALA A 121 19.51 13.15 34.20
C ALA A 121 18.81 11.77 34.28
N PRO A 122 19.37 10.77 35.00
CA PRO A 122 18.77 9.43 35.11
C PRO A 122 17.33 9.44 35.63
N SER A 123 16.98 10.40 36.49
CA SER A 123 15.61 10.56 37.01
C SER A 123 14.59 11.03 35.96
N LEU A 124 15.05 11.70 34.90
CA LEU A 124 14.21 12.25 33.83
C LEU A 124 14.15 11.34 32.60
N GLN A 125 14.96 10.28 32.54
CA GLN A 125 15.00 9.38 31.40
C GLN A 125 13.62 8.77 31.12
N ALA A 126 12.92 8.30 32.16
CA ALA A 126 11.59 7.71 32.01
C ALA A 126 10.53 8.72 31.55
N THR A 127 10.58 9.96 32.05
CA THR A 127 9.63 11.01 31.66
C THR A 127 9.91 11.51 30.26
N GLN A 128 11.18 11.67 29.89
CA GLN A 128 11.63 12.01 28.54
C GLN A 128 11.16 10.95 27.54
N GLU A 129 11.36 9.67 27.81
CA GLU A 129 10.97 8.60 26.90
C GLU A 129 9.45 8.57 26.72
N LYS A 130 8.69 8.72 27.82
CA LYS A 130 7.23 8.82 27.75
C LYS A 130 6.79 10.01 26.88
N LEU A 131 7.41 11.18 27.05
CA LEU A 131 7.14 12.35 26.23
C LEU A 131 7.52 12.11 24.77
N GLN A 132 8.68 11.51 24.49
CA GLN A 132 9.12 11.19 23.14
C GLN A 132 8.15 10.23 22.45
N ARG A 133 7.65 9.22 23.17
CA ARG A 133 6.60 8.31 22.67
C ARG A 133 5.31 9.05 22.36
N GLN A 134 4.87 9.97 23.24
CA GLN A 134 3.68 10.80 23.00
C GLN A 134 3.85 11.70 21.78
N LEU A 135 4.97 12.43 21.68
CA LEU A 135 5.27 13.28 20.53
C LEU A 135 5.34 12.48 19.22
N ASN A 136 5.94 11.29 19.25
CA ASN A 136 5.99 10.41 18.10
C ASN A 136 4.60 9.89 17.73
N SER A 137 3.77 9.54 18.72
CA SER A 137 2.37 9.18 18.52
C SER A 137 1.58 10.32 17.88
N ASP A 138 1.70 11.55 18.37
CA ASP A 138 1.01 12.72 17.84
C ASP A 138 1.45 13.02 16.40
N LYS A 139 2.75 12.94 16.12
CA LYS A 139 3.30 13.09 14.75
C LYS A 139 2.77 12.01 13.81
N VAL A 140 2.73 10.75 14.25
CA VAL A 140 2.20 9.64 13.45
C VAL A 140 0.71 9.84 13.22
N ASN A 141 -0.07 10.19 14.24
CA ASN A 141 -1.50 10.48 14.12
C ASN A 141 -1.75 11.63 13.14
N GLN A 142 -0.98 12.71 13.20
CA GLN A 142 -1.08 13.82 12.24
C GLN A 142 -0.78 13.40 10.80
N ARG A 143 0.17 12.47 10.59
CA ARG A 143 0.47 11.91 9.26
C ARG A 143 -0.62 10.95 8.78
N LEU A 144 -1.22 10.19 9.69
CA LEU A 144 -2.31 9.27 9.38
C LEU A 144 -3.61 10.01 9.02
N THR A 145 -3.91 11.15 9.66
CA THR A 145 -5.10 11.95 9.30
C THR A 145 -4.99 12.57 7.91
N LYS A 146 -3.76 12.89 7.47
CA LYS A 146 -3.45 13.39 6.11
C LYS A 146 -3.03 12.28 5.15
N ARG A 147 -3.36 11.02 5.44
CA ARG A 147 -2.95 9.89 4.60
C ARG A 147 -3.68 9.97 3.25
N PRO A 148 -2.97 10.01 2.11
CA PRO A 148 -3.60 10.01 0.80
C PRO A 148 -4.31 8.68 0.53
N SER A 149 -5.39 8.75 -0.25
CA SER A 149 -6.10 7.56 -0.72
C SER A 149 -5.28 6.80 -1.75
N ILE A 150 -5.60 5.51 -1.95
CA ILE A 150 -4.86 4.69 -2.93
C ILE A 150 -5.05 5.21 -4.36
N GLU A 151 -6.21 5.79 -4.66
CA GLU A 151 -6.51 6.38 -5.96
C GLU A 151 -5.75 7.70 -6.17
N GLU A 152 -5.59 8.54 -5.14
CA GLU A 152 -4.71 9.72 -5.21
C GLU A 152 -3.26 9.33 -5.49
N LEU A 153 -2.78 8.24 -4.90
CA LEU A 153 -1.45 7.71 -5.19
C LEU A 153 -1.32 7.20 -6.62
N ARG A 154 -2.42 6.73 -7.24
CA ARG A 154 -2.44 6.35 -8.66
C ARG A 154 -2.44 7.53 -9.60
N THR A 155 -3.27 8.53 -9.32
CA THR A 155 -3.33 9.75 -10.15
C THR A 155 -2.03 10.53 -10.12
N THR A 156 -1.34 10.53 -8.97
CA THR A 156 0.00 11.13 -8.82
C THR A 156 1.13 10.27 -9.42
N GLY A 157 0.83 9.08 -9.93
CA GLY A 157 1.80 8.17 -10.54
C GLY A 157 2.78 7.52 -9.54
N VAL A 158 2.50 7.59 -8.23
CA VAL A 158 3.30 6.93 -7.20
C VAL A 158 3.01 5.43 -7.16
N LEU A 159 1.73 5.06 -7.30
CA LEU A 159 1.29 3.67 -7.47
C LEU A 159 0.80 3.49 -8.90
N GLU A 160 1.49 2.66 -9.67
CA GLU A 160 1.17 2.53 -11.10
C GLU A 160 0.21 1.38 -11.40
N THR A 161 -0.07 0.52 -10.41
CA THR A 161 -0.82 -0.73 -10.63
C THR A 161 -2.27 -0.66 -10.18
N SER A 162 -3.14 -1.27 -11.00
CA SER A 162 -4.52 -1.65 -10.67
C SER A 162 -4.55 -2.53 -9.41
N ALA A 163 -5.65 -2.48 -8.64
CA ALA A 163 -5.76 -3.13 -7.33
C ALA A 163 -5.65 -4.65 -7.38
N GLU A 164 -5.74 -5.23 -8.57
CA GLU A 164 -5.81 -6.66 -8.84
C GLU A 164 -4.43 -7.35 -8.88
N LEU A 165 -3.35 -6.60 -9.10
CA LEU A 165 -2.00 -7.17 -9.12
C LEU A 165 -1.36 -7.20 -7.74
N ALA A 166 -0.75 -8.33 -7.40
CA ALA A 166 0.06 -8.47 -6.19
C ALA A 166 1.30 -7.55 -6.21
N PRO A 167 1.72 -6.93 -5.09
CA PRO A 167 2.87 -6.02 -5.02
C PRO A 167 4.17 -6.59 -5.60
N SER A 168 4.40 -7.89 -5.41
CA SER A 168 5.59 -8.59 -5.92
C SER A 168 5.66 -8.67 -7.45
N LEU A 169 4.51 -8.63 -8.14
CA LEU A 169 4.42 -8.76 -9.59
C LEU A 169 4.37 -7.41 -10.32
N THR A 170 4.23 -6.30 -9.59
CA THR A 170 4.10 -4.95 -10.16
C THR A 170 5.26 -4.58 -11.08
N ALA A 171 6.49 -4.82 -10.62
CA ALA A 171 7.71 -4.53 -11.39
C ALA A 171 7.82 -5.39 -12.66
N THR A 172 7.49 -6.68 -12.57
CA THR A 172 7.50 -7.59 -13.72
C THR A 172 6.42 -7.25 -14.72
N ALA A 173 5.21 -6.93 -14.25
CA ALA A 173 4.09 -6.56 -15.10
C ALA A 173 4.37 -5.25 -15.86
N LYS A 174 4.91 -4.23 -15.18
CA LYS A 174 5.32 -2.99 -15.84
C LYS A 174 6.40 -3.20 -16.89
N LYS A 175 7.38 -4.07 -16.60
CA LYS A 175 8.43 -4.41 -17.56
C LYS A 175 7.82 -5.09 -18.79
N LEU A 176 6.88 -6.01 -18.60
CA LEU A 176 6.16 -6.66 -19.69
C LEU A 176 5.31 -5.66 -20.48
N GLU A 177 4.55 -4.80 -19.81
CA GLU A 177 3.76 -3.74 -20.45
C GLU A 177 4.63 -2.85 -21.32
N ARG A 178 5.78 -2.38 -20.80
CA ARG A 178 6.73 -1.60 -21.60
C ARG A 178 7.23 -2.35 -22.83
N ASN A 179 7.59 -3.63 -22.68
CA ASN A 179 8.04 -4.44 -23.82
C ASN A 179 6.91 -4.65 -24.85
N LEU A 180 5.68 -4.87 -24.39
CA LEU A 180 4.52 -5.02 -25.27
C LEU A 180 4.25 -3.73 -26.05
N VAL A 181 4.21 -2.59 -25.36
CA VAL A 181 4.04 -1.28 -26.00
C VAL A 181 5.21 -1.00 -26.95
N GLN A 182 6.45 -1.33 -26.56
CA GLN A 182 7.61 -1.17 -27.42
C GLN A 182 7.50 -2.01 -28.70
N ASN A 183 7.08 -3.27 -28.61
CA ASN A 183 6.89 -4.14 -29.76
C ASN A 183 5.70 -3.70 -30.64
N GLN A 184 4.62 -3.21 -30.03
CA GLN A 184 3.49 -2.65 -30.77
C GLN A 184 3.90 -1.39 -31.53
N VAL A 185 4.62 -0.48 -30.86
CA VAL A 185 5.14 0.74 -31.49
C VAL A 185 6.15 0.39 -32.58
N SER A 186 7.03 -0.60 -32.37
CA SER A 186 7.97 -1.02 -33.42
C SER A 186 7.23 -1.53 -34.65
N HIS A 187 6.22 -2.38 -34.50
CA HIS A 187 5.40 -2.86 -35.61
C HIS A 187 4.66 -1.72 -36.33
N LEU A 188 4.08 -0.76 -35.58
CA LEU A 188 3.40 0.40 -36.17
C LEU A 188 4.37 1.31 -36.94
N LEU A 189 5.63 1.39 -36.50
CA LEU A 189 6.68 2.13 -37.18
C LEU A 189 7.22 1.39 -38.40
N GLU A 190 7.24 0.05 -38.39
CA GLU A 190 7.59 -0.78 -39.55
C GLU A 190 6.55 -0.66 -40.66
N SER A 191 5.27 -0.70 -40.30
CA SER A 191 4.16 -0.50 -41.26
C SER A 191 3.85 0.98 -41.51
N ARG A 192 4.78 1.88 -41.21
CA ARG A 192 4.56 3.32 -41.37
C ARG A 192 4.46 3.63 -42.87
N PRO A 193 3.37 4.26 -43.34
CA PRO A 193 3.23 4.60 -44.74
C PRO A 193 4.31 5.58 -45.19
N GLU A 194 4.83 5.37 -46.39
CA GLU A 194 5.79 6.29 -46.98
C GLU A 194 5.12 7.62 -47.31
N LYS A 195 5.94 8.67 -47.46
CA LYS A 195 5.44 10.00 -47.78
C LYS A 195 4.61 10.00 -49.06
N ASP A 196 5.01 9.23 -50.07
CA ASP A 196 4.33 9.20 -51.36
C ASP A 196 2.98 8.47 -51.28
N GLU A 197 2.84 7.48 -50.40
CA GLU A 197 1.55 6.86 -50.10
C GLU A 197 0.59 7.87 -49.45
N LEU A 198 1.07 8.67 -48.49
CA LEU A 198 0.28 9.75 -47.89
C LEU A 198 -0.12 10.82 -48.90
N VAL A 199 0.70 11.08 -49.92
CA VAL A 199 0.36 11.97 -51.04
C VAL A 199 -0.75 11.37 -51.89
N SER A 200 -0.64 10.08 -52.25
CA SER A 200 -1.68 9.38 -53.02
C SER A 200 -3.03 9.32 -52.29
N GLN A 201 -2.99 9.25 -50.95
CA GLN A 201 -4.18 9.29 -50.10
C GLN A 201 -4.74 10.71 -49.90
N ASN A 202 -4.17 11.73 -50.57
CA ASN A 202 -4.52 13.15 -50.42
C ASN A 202 -4.40 13.68 -48.98
N ILE A 203 -3.54 13.06 -48.16
CA ILE A 203 -3.24 13.53 -46.79
C ILE A 203 -2.13 14.59 -46.83
N LEU A 204 -1.13 14.37 -47.70
CA LEU A 204 -0.07 15.33 -47.99
C LEU A 204 -0.21 15.84 -49.43
N GLU A 205 0.14 17.11 -49.67
CA GLU A 205 0.33 17.57 -51.05
C GLU A 205 1.64 16.99 -51.62
N GLY A 206 1.65 16.68 -52.92
CA GLY A 206 2.83 16.17 -53.62
C GLY A 206 4.05 17.08 -53.50
N GLN A 207 5.25 16.51 -53.69
CA GLN A 207 6.54 17.18 -53.43
C GLN A 207 6.75 18.49 -54.22
N ASP A 208 5.97 18.72 -55.28
CA ASP A 208 5.98 19.95 -56.09
C ASP A 208 5.22 21.13 -55.45
N ALA A 209 4.66 20.95 -54.25
CA ALA A 209 4.08 22.05 -53.48
C ALA A 209 5.19 23.01 -53.04
N ALA A 210 5.39 24.08 -53.83
CA ALA A 210 6.28 25.21 -53.56
C ALA A 210 5.93 26.01 -52.27
N VAL A 211 5.09 25.44 -51.39
CA VAL A 211 4.44 26.09 -50.26
C VAL A 211 4.75 25.29 -49.01
N ALA A 212 5.22 25.97 -47.96
CA ALA A 212 5.57 25.36 -46.69
C ALA A 212 4.36 24.62 -46.06
N PRO A 213 4.57 23.54 -45.27
CA PRO A 213 3.49 22.74 -44.69
C PRO A 213 2.44 23.55 -43.92
N VAL A 214 2.88 24.60 -43.20
CA VAL A 214 2.00 25.50 -42.44
C VAL A 214 1.06 26.30 -43.34
N LEU A 215 1.46 26.58 -44.58
CA LEU A 215 0.72 27.41 -45.54
C LEU A 215 -0.19 26.58 -46.46
N GLN A 216 -0.11 25.25 -46.41
CA GLN A 216 -0.95 24.36 -47.23
C GLN A 216 -2.44 24.48 -46.87
N GLY A 217 -2.79 24.60 -45.59
CA GLY A 217 -4.18 24.82 -45.16
C GLY A 217 -4.78 26.12 -45.71
N PRO A 218 -4.14 27.28 -45.49
CA PRO A 218 -4.54 28.55 -46.08
C PRO A 218 -4.65 28.52 -47.61
N LYS A 219 -3.71 27.88 -48.30
CA LYS A 219 -3.74 27.69 -49.76
C LYS A 219 -5.01 26.94 -50.21
N HIS A 220 -5.32 25.79 -49.60
CA HIS A 220 -6.53 25.03 -49.93
C HIS A 220 -7.82 25.83 -49.68
N GLN A 221 -7.85 26.61 -48.59
CA GLN A 221 -8.99 27.45 -48.27
C GLN A 221 -9.21 28.53 -49.32
N LEU A 222 -8.12 29.17 -49.77
CA LEU A 222 -8.16 30.15 -50.87
C LEU A 222 -8.58 29.49 -52.19
N GLU A 223 -8.01 28.35 -52.55
CA GLU A 223 -8.42 27.60 -53.75
C GLU A 223 -9.91 27.26 -53.74
N ARG A 224 -10.43 26.84 -52.58
CA ARG A 224 -11.86 26.54 -52.43
C ARG A 224 -12.72 27.78 -52.63
N GLN A 225 -12.31 28.93 -52.07
CA GLN A 225 -13.02 30.20 -52.27
C GLN A 225 -12.99 30.63 -53.73
N LEU A 226 -11.84 30.56 -54.40
CA LEU A 226 -11.71 30.89 -55.81
C LEU A 226 -12.58 30.00 -56.71
N LYS A 227 -12.61 28.68 -56.45
CA LYS A 227 -13.48 27.73 -57.16
C LYS A 227 -14.96 28.02 -56.86
N ALA A 228 -15.32 28.32 -55.62
CA ALA A 228 -16.69 28.69 -55.25
C ALA A 228 -17.14 29.96 -55.97
N ASP A 229 -16.29 30.98 -56.02
CA ASP A 229 -16.56 32.22 -56.76
C ASP A 229 -16.68 31.99 -58.27
N GLN A 230 -15.85 31.10 -58.82
CA GLN A 230 -15.92 30.72 -60.24
C GLN A 230 -17.24 30.00 -60.56
N ILE A 231 -17.64 29.03 -59.72
CA ILE A 231 -18.93 28.35 -59.84
C ILE A 231 -20.08 29.35 -59.71
N ALA A 232 -20.02 30.26 -58.72
CA ALA A 232 -21.04 31.28 -58.55
C ALA A 232 -21.16 32.19 -59.78
N ARG A 233 -20.05 32.55 -60.44
CA ARG A 233 -20.07 33.29 -61.72
C ARG A 233 -20.69 32.46 -62.84
N GLN A 234 -20.32 31.19 -62.97
CA GLN A 234 -20.88 30.30 -64.00
C GLN A 234 -22.38 30.07 -63.80
N LEU A 235 -22.84 29.97 -62.55
CA LEU A 235 -24.26 29.86 -62.23
C LEU A 235 -25.05 31.13 -62.54
N ARG A 236 -24.45 32.32 -62.42
CA ARG A 236 -25.09 33.58 -62.86
C ARG A 236 -25.30 33.65 -64.37
N HIS A 237 -24.43 33.02 -65.13
CA HIS A 237 -24.52 32.92 -66.59
C HIS A 237 -25.13 31.58 -67.05
N ARG A 238 -25.83 30.87 -66.16
CA ARG A 238 -26.48 29.62 -66.52
C ARG A 238 -27.62 29.95 -67.49
N PRO A 239 -27.65 29.35 -68.69
CA PRO A 239 -28.75 29.52 -69.63
C PRO A 239 -30.07 29.08 -68.99
N SER A 240 -31.15 29.80 -69.30
CA SER A 240 -32.48 29.46 -68.83
C SER A 240 -32.95 28.12 -69.43
N VAL A 241 -33.93 27.48 -68.81
CA VAL A 241 -34.46 26.17 -69.26
C VAL A 241 -34.97 26.26 -70.70
N SER A 242 -35.66 27.35 -71.04
CA SER A 242 -36.16 27.60 -72.40
C SER A 242 -35.03 27.72 -73.44
N GLU A 243 -33.90 28.34 -73.09
CA GLU A 243 -32.72 28.41 -73.98
C GLU A 243 -32.03 27.05 -74.16
N LEU A 244 -32.22 26.11 -73.23
CA LEU A 244 -31.69 24.75 -73.31
C LEU A 244 -32.59 23.85 -74.17
N GLU A 245 -33.90 24.08 -74.14
CA GLU A 245 -34.91 23.45 -75.02
C GLU A 245 -34.68 23.89 -76.48
N GLU A 246 -34.51 25.19 -76.73
CA GLU A 246 -34.21 25.72 -78.08
C GLU A 246 -32.90 25.17 -78.68
N LYS A 247 -31.92 24.87 -77.82
CA LYS A 247 -30.64 24.28 -78.24
C LYS A 247 -30.71 22.75 -78.38
N GLY A 248 -31.88 22.14 -78.18
CA GLY A 248 -32.11 20.69 -78.30
C GLY A 248 -31.34 19.85 -77.28
N ILE A 249 -30.98 20.44 -76.14
CA ILE A 249 -30.25 19.75 -75.06
C ILE A 249 -31.24 19.06 -74.10
N ILE A 250 -32.47 19.59 -74.00
CA ILE A 250 -33.58 19.05 -73.22
C ILE A 250 -34.78 18.93 -74.17
N ASP A 251 -35.51 17.81 -74.11
CA ASP A 251 -36.71 17.59 -74.93
C ASP A 251 -37.88 18.47 -74.43
N GLU A 252 -38.60 19.14 -75.35
CA GLU A 252 -39.76 19.99 -75.04
C GLU A 252 -40.84 19.21 -74.26
N GLY A 253 -41.09 19.60 -73.01
CA GLY A 253 -42.15 19.04 -72.17
C GLY A 253 -41.75 18.08 -71.05
N GLU A 254 -40.45 17.86 -70.80
CA GLU A 254 -39.99 17.02 -69.66
C GLU A 254 -40.13 17.68 -68.27
N LEU A 255 -40.38 19.00 -68.19
CA LEU A 255 -40.54 19.75 -66.93
C LEU A 255 -42.00 20.24 -66.79
N GLY A 256 -42.64 19.95 -65.65
CA GLY A 256 -43.99 20.46 -65.34
C GLY A 256 -43.98 21.97 -65.05
N GLU A 257 -45.16 22.60 -65.02
CA GLU A 257 -45.32 24.07 -64.85
C GLU A 257 -44.63 24.65 -63.58
N ASP A 258 -44.27 23.80 -62.61
CA ASP A 258 -43.58 24.19 -61.38
C ASP A 258 -42.03 24.10 -61.46
N GLY A 259 -41.46 23.81 -62.64
CA GLY A 259 -40.00 23.66 -62.82
C GLY A 259 -39.43 22.38 -62.19
N LEU A 260 -40.28 21.42 -61.84
CA LEU A 260 -39.93 20.09 -61.36
C LEU A 260 -40.05 19.07 -62.52
N PRO A 261 -39.14 18.07 -62.61
CA PRO A 261 -39.25 17.03 -63.63
C PRO A 261 -40.58 16.30 -63.46
N ARG A 262 -41.33 16.10 -64.56
CA ARG A 262 -42.53 15.25 -64.50
C ARG A 262 -42.12 13.89 -63.98
N LYS A 263 -42.82 13.38 -62.94
CA LYS A 263 -42.52 12.13 -62.25
C LYS A 263 -42.32 11.03 -63.30
N ARG A 264 -41.07 10.66 -63.57
CA ARG A 264 -40.77 9.51 -64.43
C ARG A 264 -41.29 8.28 -63.69
N SER A 265 -42.14 7.49 -64.35
CA SER A 265 -42.41 6.14 -63.88
C SER A 265 -41.07 5.48 -63.59
N LEU A 266 -40.93 4.85 -62.41
CA LEU A 266 -39.66 4.26 -62.06
C LEU A 266 -39.34 3.22 -63.13
N SER A 267 -38.11 3.24 -63.66
CA SER A 267 -37.65 2.18 -64.55
C SER A 267 -37.91 0.82 -63.89
N GLN A 268 -38.24 -0.21 -64.67
CA GLN A 268 -38.49 -1.56 -64.17
C GLN A 268 -37.40 -2.04 -63.19
N ARG A 269 -36.13 -1.68 -63.45
CA ARG A 269 -35.00 -1.94 -62.55
C ARG A 269 -35.11 -1.21 -61.20
N ALA A 270 -35.59 0.02 -61.20
CA ALA A 270 -35.80 0.81 -59.99
C ALA A 270 -37.01 0.31 -59.19
N ARG A 271 -38.13 -0.07 -59.85
CA ARG A 271 -39.27 -0.73 -59.20
C ARG A 271 -38.84 -2.00 -58.47
N TYR A 272 -38.08 -2.85 -59.17
CA TYR A 272 -37.57 -4.10 -58.63
C TYR A 272 -36.60 -3.87 -57.44
N ALA A 273 -35.69 -2.90 -57.54
CA ALA A 273 -34.78 -2.55 -56.46
C ALA A 273 -35.51 -2.01 -55.22
N LEU A 274 -36.55 -1.19 -55.45
CA LEU A 274 -37.41 -0.64 -54.40
C LEU A 274 -38.17 -1.75 -53.67
N ALA A 275 -38.80 -2.67 -54.42
CA ALA A 275 -39.52 -3.81 -53.88
C ALA A 275 -38.62 -4.74 -53.06
N LEU A 276 -37.40 -5.03 -53.53
CA LEU A 276 -36.42 -5.83 -52.79
C LEU A 276 -35.92 -5.13 -51.51
N LYS A 277 -35.78 -3.80 -51.55
CA LYS A 277 -35.40 -3.00 -50.39
C LYS A 277 -36.53 -2.98 -49.35
N ALA A 278 -37.78 -2.85 -49.80
CA ALA A 278 -38.97 -2.96 -48.97
C ALA A 278 -39.06 -4.35 -48.30
N ALA A 279 -38.95 -5.44 -49.07
CA ALA A 279 -38.92 -6.80 -48.54
C ALA A 279 -37.79 -7.04 -47.52
N SER A 280 -36.64 -6.38 -47.72
CA SER A 280 -35.52 -6.46 -46.77
C SER A 280 -35.77 -5.68 -45.49
N ARG A 281 -36.48 -4.55 -45.56
CA ARG A 281 -36.89 -3.74 -44.41
C ARG A 281 -37.93 -4.47 -43.56
N ILE A 282 -38.98 -5.01 -44.16
CA ILE A 282 -40.02 -5.80 -43.46
C ILE A 282 -39.38 -7.00 -42.71
N ALA A 283 -38.37 -7.63 -43.31
CA ALA A 283 -37.63 -8.71 -42.65
C ALA A 283 -36.69 -8.22 -41.53
N ALA A 284 -36.08 -7.04 -41.67
CA ALA A 284 -35.25 -6.44 -40.61
C ALA A 284 -36.08 -6.08 -39.38
N ASP A 285 -37.33 -5.63 -39.61
CA ASP A 285 -38.31 -5.31 -38.57
C ASP A 285 -38.97 -6.57 -37.97
N LYS A 286 -38.51 -7.78 -38.36
CA LYS A 286 -38.98 -9.10 -37.89
C LYS A 286 -40.47 -9.37 -38.14
N LEU A 287 -41.08 -8.68 -39.10
CA LEU A 287 -42.49 -8.86 -39.44
C LEU A 287 -42.71 -10.15 -40.25
N ILE A 288 -41.74 -10.54 -41.08
CA ILE A 288 -41.77 -11.77 -41.90
C ILE A 288 -40.61 -12.71 -41.58
N SER A 289 -40.84 -14.02 -41.71
CA SER A 289 -39.81 -15.06 -41.57
C SER A 289 -38.87 -15.10 -42.79
N ALA A 290 -37.71 -15.76 -42.64
CA ALA A 290 -36.76 -15.92 -43.76
C ALA A 290 -37.35 -16.69 -44.96
N GLY A 291 -38.27 -17.62 -44.71
CA GLY A 291 -39.00 -18.36 -45.75
C GLY A 291 -40.04 -17.51 -46.47
N GLU A 292 -40.82 -16.72 -45.73
CA GLU A 292 -41.79 -15.77 -46.30
C GLU A 292 -41.09 -14.68 -47.12
N LYS A 293 -39.90 -14.23 -46.68
CA LYS A 293 -39.06 -13.30 -47.44
C LYS A 293 -38.59 -13.88 -48.77
N ALA A 294 -38.23 -15.17 -48.81
CA ALA A 294 -37.81 -15.82 -50.05
C ALA A 294 -38.96 -15.88 -51.06
N ARG A 295 -40.17 -16.24 -50.61
CA ARG A 295 -41.38 -16.25 -51.44
C ARG A 295 -41.73 -14.86 -51.96
N LEU A 296 -41.67 -13.84 -51.10
CA LEU A 296 -41.92 -12.47 -51.53
C LEU A 296 -40.91 -12.02 -52.61
N LYS A 297 -39.64 -12.43 -52.50
CA LYS A 297 -38.64 -12.18 -53.56
C LYS A 297 -38.98 -12.89 -54.87
N ASP A 298 -39.46 -14.13 -54.81
CA ASP A 298 -39.86 -14.87 -56.01
C ASP A 298 -41.08 -14.22 -56.68
N LEU A 299 -42.04 -13.71 -55.91
CA LEU A 299 -43.19 -12.94 -56.41
C LEU A 299 -42.79 -11.59 -57.02
N ILE A 300 -41.76 -10.95 -56.46
CA ILE A 300 -41.17 -9.73 -57.03
C ILE A 300 -40.43 -10.03 -58.35
N LEU A 301 -39.84 -11.23 -58.49
CA LEU A 301 -39.18 -11.68 -59.72
C LEU A 301 -40.15 -12.12 -60.81
N SER A 302 -41.33 -12.63 -60.43
CA SER A 302 -42.36 -13.08 -61.35
C SER A 302 -43.37 -11.99 -61.75
N ASP A 303 -43.13 -10.74 -61.36
CA ASP A 303 -44.04 -9.59 -61.56
C ASP A 303 -45.50 -9.89 -61.15
N ASP A 304 -45.70 -10.44 -59.94
CA ASP A 304 -47.04 -10.72 -59.42
C ASP A 304 -47.89 -9.44 -59.37
N GLU A 305 -49.15 -9.53 -59.83
CA GLU A 305 -50.05 -8.40 -60.05
C GLU A 305 -50.22 -7.53 -58.79
N LYS A 306 -50.21 -8.16 -57.61
CA LYS A 306 -50.35 -7.47 -56.31
C LYS A 306 -49.11 -6.68 -55.91
N VAL A 307 -47.91 -7.19 -56.24
CA VAL A 307 -46.64 -6.52 -55.96
C VAL A 307 -46.48 -5.33 -56.89
N VAL A 308 -46.83 -5.49 -58.16
CA VAL A 308 -46.81 -4.41 -59.16
C VAL A 308 -47.81 -3.32 -58.78
N ALA A 309 -49.04 -3.67 -58.41
CA ALA A 309 -50.04 -2.70 -57.96
C ALA A 309 -49.59 -1.90 -56.72
N ALA A 310 -48.94 -2.56 -55.75
CA ALA A 310 -48.39 -1.88 -54.57
C ALA A 310 -47.30 -0.85 -54.92
N LEU A 311 -46.45 -1.17 -55.91
CA LEU A 311 -45.41 -0.25 -56.39
C LEU A 311 -45.99 0.90 -57.23
N GLU A 312 -47.05 0.65 -57.99
CA GLU A 312 -47.72 1.67 -58.79
C GLU A 312 -48.49 2.67 -57.90
N CYS A 313 -49.14 2.21 -56.84
CA CYS A 313 -49.72 3.11 -55.83
C CYS A 313 -48.63 3.95 -55.14
N TYR A 314 -47.49 3.33 -54.82
CA TYR A 314 -46.35 4.07 -54.26
C TYR A 314 -45.79 5.14 -55.21
N GLU A 315 -45.78 4.89 -56.52
CA GLU A 315 -45.31 5.88 -57.51
C GLU A 315 -46.23 7.11 -57.61
N LEU A 316 -47.53 6.94 -57.36
CA LEU A 316 -48.50 8.03 -57.40
C LEU A 316 -48.40 8.89 -56.12
N ASP A 317 -48.48 8.24 -54.96
CA ASP A 317 -48.73 8.92 -53.69
C ASP A 317 -47.50 9.00 -52.75
N GLU A 318 -46.40 8.30 -53.09
CA GLU A 318 -45.13 8.23 -52.32
C GLU A 318 -45.27 7.74 -50.86
N ASP A 319 -46.40 7.10 -50.52
CA ASP A 319 -46.66 6.53 -49.20
C ASP A 319 -45.91 5.20 -48.99
N ILE A 320 -44.82 5.27 -48.24
CA ILE A 320 -43.97 4.11 -47.92
C ILE A 320 -44.71 3.11 -47.01
N GLU A 321 -45.58 3.58 -46.11
CA GLU A 321 -46.23 2.72 -45.12
C GLU A 321 -47.29 1.83 -45.79
N GLU A 322 -48.07 2.39 -46.72
CA GLU A 322 -49.07 1.65 -47.50
C GLU A 322 -48.42 0.60 -48.42
N MET A 323 -47.29 0.94 -49.06
CA MET A 323 -46.50 -0.01 -49.85
C MET A 323 -45.97 -1.17 -48.99
N LEU A 324 -45.50 -0.89 -47.77
CA LEU A 324 -44.98 -1.94 -46.88
C LEU A 324 -46.09 -2.84 -46.33
N ASP A 325 -47.26 -2.29 -45.99
CA ASP A 325 -48.40 -3.07 -45.49
C ASP A 325 -48.97 -3.99 -46.59
N THR A 326 -49.11 -3.49 -47.81
CA THR A 326 -49.55 -4.30 -48.96
C THR A 326 -48.57 -5.44 -49.26
N LEU A 327 -47.26 -5.18 -49.28
CA LEU A 327 -46.24 -6.22 -49.46
C LEU A 327 -46.18 -7.21 -48.29
N TYR A 328 -46.42 -6.74 -47.06
CA TYR A 328 -46.52 -7.59 -45.88
C TYR A 328 -47.71 -8.57 -45.98
N ARG A 329 -48.88 -8.07 -46.40
CA ARG A 329 -50.07 -8.90 -46.65
C ARG A 329 -49.81 -9.93 -47.74
N VAL A 330 -49.16 -9.55 -48.84
CA VAL A 330 -48.78 -10.48 -49.93
C VAL A 330 -47.86 -11.58 -49.41
N ALA A 331 -46.87 -11.24 -48.57
CA ALA A 331 -45.94 -12.21 -47.99
C ALA A 331 -46.61 -13.22 -47.03
N LYS A 332 -47.72 -12.85 -46.37
CA LYS A 332 -48.46 -13.69 -45.41
C LYS A 332 -49.59 -14.50 -46.03
N VAL A 333 -50.21 -13.99 -47.10
CA VAL A 333 -51.39 -14.60 -47.75
C VAL A 333 -50.99 -15.60 -48.84
N SER A 334 -49.77 -15.50 -49.39
CA SER A 334 -49.31 -16.42 -50.43
C SER A 334 -48.94 -17.80 -49.83
N PRO A 335 -49.57 -18.91 -50.28
CA PRO A 335 -49.43 -20.24 -49.68
C PRO A 335 -48.01 -20.82 -49.69
#